data_AF-A0A9P5X661-F1
#
_entry.id   AF-A0A9P5X661-F1
#
_cell.length_a   1.000
_cell.length_b   1.000
_cell.length_c   1.000
_cell.angle_alpha   90.00
_cell.angle_beta   90.00
_cell.angle_gamma   90.00
#
_symmetry.space_group_name_H-M   'P 1'
#
loop_
_entity.id
_entity.type
_entity.pdbx_description
1 polymer ?
#
loop_
_entity_poly.entity_id
_entity_poly.type
_entity_poly.pdbx_seq_one_letter_code
_entity_poly.pdbx_strand_id
1 'polypeptide(L)'
;MTCRLEIRVSRDIDNEITLYLTDGLRKIQQRNGLPDSWVSERDKGVLVNLSGGLFIYAATVIRFVGSRELFGPVDQLCAVLALASGDKGTGSVHPLSEIDLFYTLIMRSVPPGILPRIHAILLLIFFPTTIDFWIPVERSQWTNTLWVANTIRLSETQFLNACDSLHSVLELTSSQEIKFYHSSFMDFLQDPSRSGKFCMYSRLDSLRLELLQRLNGVHAGSIGSPGKPIHIDITWPIPEPDNLIFYRLLVDVFFALCQWDGHPLDFLTSEALSNFRFDMIPFLWHDQVFYPHKIYPLSLKRNIHPDFRDRIVQRAYNPVAYLHKPRDALWKYLHVLGCGENRVLCWRGKKYDWHLSPYPTWLKFR
;
A
#
# COMPACT_ATOMS: atom_id res chain seq x y z
N MET A 1 9.03 -19.92 8.30
CA MET A 1 8.40 -21.08 7.63
C MET A 1 6.92 -20.81 7.54
N THR A 2 6.48 -20.21 6.45
CA THR A 2 5.05 -20.06 6.15
C THR A 2 4.55 -21.39 5.62
N CYS A 3 3.62 -22.01 6.35
CA CYS A 3 2.94 -23.21 5.91
C CYS A 3 2.11 -22.82 4.67
N ARG A 4 2.59 -23.16 3.47
CA ARG A 4 1.80 -23.07 2.24
C ARG A 4 0.69 -24.10 2.36
N LEU A 5 -0.50 -23.67 2.76
CA LEU A 5 -1.72 -24.44 2.57
C LEU A 5 -1.91 -24.57 1.05
N GLU A 6 -1.56 -25.72 0.49
CA GLU A 6 -1.98 -26.09 -0.86
C GLU A 6 -3.51 -26.13 -0.84
N ILE A 7 -4.14 -25.15 -1.48
CA ILE A 7 -5.58 -25.19 -1.74
C ILE A 7 -5.81 -26.42 -2.62
N ARG A 8 -6.44 -27.46 -2.07
CA ARG A 8 -6.89 -28.60 -2.87
C ARG A 8 -8.05 -28.12 -3.73
N VAL A 9 -7.73 -27.89 -4.98
CA VAL A 9 -8.69 -27.58 -6.03
C VAL A 9 -9.48 -28.85 -6.33
N SER A 10 -10.80 -28.85 -6.08
CA SER A 10 -11.70 -29.97 -6.38
C SER A 10 -12.70 -29.59 -7.47
N ARG A 11 -12.99 -30.55 -8.35
CA ARG A 11 -14.01 -30.44 -9.42
C ARG A 11 -15.41 -30.80 -8.93
N ASP A 12 -15.54 -31.21 -7.66
CA ASP A 12 -16.83 -31.60 -7.08
C ASP A 12 -17.85 -30.45 -7.08
N ILE A 13 -17.36 -29.19 -7.13
CA ILE A 13 -18.20 -27.98 -7.12
C ILE A 13 -18.50 -27.41 -8.52
N ASP A 14 -18.11 -28.10 -9.59
CA ASP A 14 -18.27 -27.60 -10.96
C ASP A 14 -19.75 -27.38 -11.33
N ASN A 15 -20.66 -28.19 -10.79
CA ASN A 15 -22.10 -28.05 -11.01
C ASN A 15 -22.63 -26.76 -10.37
N GLU A 16 -22.20 -26.45 -9.14
CA GLU A 16 -22.52 -25.22 -8.41
C GLU A 16 -21.92 -24.00 -9.12
N ILE A 17 -20.69 -24.11 -9.63
CA ILE A 17 -20.06 -23.06 -10.44
C ILE A 17 -20.87 -22.83 -11.72
N THR A 18 -21.30 -23.89 -12.40
CA THR A 18 -22.13 -23.82 -13.62
C THR A 18 -23.45 -23.09 -13.35
N LEU A 19 -24.12 -23.44 -12.24
CA LEU A 19 -25.36 -22.81 -11.82
C LEU A 19 -25.15 -21.32 -11.51
N TYR A 20 -24.10 -20.99 -10.75
CA TYR A 20 -23.75 -19.62 -10.39
C TYR A 20 -23.44 -18.76 -11.64
N LEU A 21 -22.61 -19.28 -12.56
CA LEU A 21 -22.28 -18.59 -13.80
C LEU A 21 -23.52 -18.36 -14.66
N THR A 22 -24.38 -19.38 -14.79
CA THR A 22 -25.61 -19.28 -15.59
C THR A 22 -26.55 -18.21 -15.04
N ASP A 23 -26.78 -18.18 -13.73
CA ASP A 23 -27.62 -17.16 -13.10
C ASP A 23 -27.01 -15.76 -13.20
N GLY A 24 -25.71 -15.63 -12.93
CA GLY A 24 -24.99 -14.36 -13.03
C GLY A 24 -25.00 -13.77 -14.45
N LEU A 25 -24.73 -14.60 -15.46
CA LEU A 25 -24.76 -14.18 -16.86
C LEU A 25 -26.19 -13.84 -17.31
N ARG A 26 -27.21 -14.57 -16.86
CA ARG A 26 -28.62 -14.20 -17.12
C ARG A 26 -28.96 -12.81 -16.56
N LYS A 27 -28.51 -12.49 -15.35
CA LYS A 27 -28.71 -11.15 -14.75
C LYS A 27 -28.00 -10.07 -15.56
N ILE A 28 -26.78 -10.32 -16.02
CA ILE A 28 -26.02 -9.39 -16.89
C ILE A 28 -26.76 -9.20 -18.22
N GLN A 29 -27.28 -10.28 -18.81
CA GLN A 29 -28.06 -10.24 -20.04
C GLN A 29 -29.26 -9.31 -19.91
N GLN A 30 -30.11 -9.56 -18.91
CA GLN A 30 -31.35 -8.82 -18.68
C GLN A 30 -31.07 -7.33 -18.45
N ARG A 31 -30.05 -7.03 -17.63
CA ARG A 31 -29.67 -5.65 -17.30
C ARG A 31 -29.13 -4.86 -18.49
N ASN A 32 -28.56 -5.54 -19.49
CA ASN A 32 -27.92 -4.91 -20.66
C ASN A 32 -28.71 -5.11 -21.97
N GLY A 33 -29.89 -5.75 -21.93
CA GLY A 33 -30.72 -5.98 -23.13
C GLY A 33 -30.05 -6.88 -24.18
N LEU A 34 -29.24 -7.84 -23.76
CA LEU A 34 -28.51 -8.75 -24.67
C LEU A 34 -29.41 -9.89 -25.17
N PRO A 35 -29.17 -10.42 -26.39
CA PRO A 35 -29.96 -11.54 -26.93
C PRO A 35 -29.77 -12.81 -26.09
N ASP A 36 -30.76 -13.70 -26.09
CA ASP A 36 -30.71 -14.98 -25.35
C ASP A 36 -29.51 -15.85 -25.75
N SER A 37 -29.02 -15.69 -26.98
CA SER A 37 -27.89 -16.43 -27.53
C SER A 37 -26.52 -15.78 -27.28
N TRP A 38 -26.42 -14.72 -26.46
CA TRP A 38 -25.14 -14.00 -26.27
C TRP A 38 -24.06 -14.82 -25.54
N VAL A 39 -24.46 -15.87 -24.81
CA VAL A 39 -23.55 -16.88 -24.24
C VAL A 39 -24.03 -18.27 -24.65
N SER A 40 -23.16 -19.04 -25.31
CA SER A 40 -23.48 -20.43 -25.66
C SER A 40 -23.21 -21.39 -24.48
N GLU A 41 -23.79 -22.59 -24.53
CA GLU A 41 -23.46 -23.66 -23.57
C GLU A 41 -21.97 -24.04 -23.62
N ARG A 42 -21.35 -23.91 -24.79
CA ARG A 42 -19.90 -24.10 -24.95
C ARG A 42 -19.11 -23.07 -24.15
N ASP A 43 -19.49 -21.80 -24.22
CA ASP A 43 -18.80 -20.72 -23.49
C ASP A 43 -18.90 -20.93 -21.98
N LYS A 44 -20.07 -21.35 -21.48
CA LYS A 44 -20.25 -21.71 -20.06
C LYS A 44 -19.33 -22.86 -19.66
N GLY A 45 -19.25 -23.92 -20.48
CA GLY A 45 -18.33 -25.04 -20.26
C GLY A 45 -16.86 -24.60 -20.21
N VAL A 46 -16.46 -23.65 -21.06
CA VAL A 46 -15.11 -23.05 -21.03
C VAL A 46 -14.87 -22.30 -19.73
N LEU A 47 -15.81 -21.48 -19.27
CA LEU A 47 -15.69 -20.74 -18.00
C LEU A 47 -15.60 -21.68 -16.78
N VAL A 48 -16.38 -22.76 -16.75
CA VAL A 48 -16.31 -23.79 -15.71
C VAL A 48 -14.94 -24.46 -15.74
N ASN A 49 -14.43 -24.79 -16.93
CA ASN A 49 -13.10 -25.37 -17.07
C ASN A 49 -11.99 -24.40 -16.60
N LEU A 50 -12.05 -23.13 -17.00
CA LEU A 50 -11.11 -22.08 -16.59
C LEU A 50 -11.12 -21.83 -15.08
N SER A 51 -12.29 -21.93 -14.45
CA SER A 51 -12.39 -21.83 -12.99
C SER A 51 -11.59 -22.91 -12.29
N GLY A 52 -11.42 -24.08 -12.94
CA GLY A 52 -10.74 -25.24 -12.39
C GLY A 52 -11.31 -25.70 -11.05
N GLY A 53 -12.54 -25.38 -10.67
CA GLY A 53 -13.06 -25.67 -9.32
C GLY A 53 -12.80 -24.57 -8.28
N LEU A 54 -12.35 -23.39 -8.69
CA LEU A 54 -12.22 -22.20 -7.84
C LEU A 54 -13.47 -21.33 -7.97
N PHE A 55 -14.35 -21.36 -6.96
CA PHE A 55 -15.55 -20.52 -6.95
C PHE A 55 -15.23 -19.01 -7.03
N ILE A 56 -14.10 -18.59 -6.46
CA ILE A 56 -13.62 -17.21 -6.56
C ILE A 56 -13.39 -16.79 -8.02
N TYR A 57 -12.92 -17.70 -8.88
CA TYR A 57 -12.75 -17.41 -10.30
C TYR A 57 -14.11 -17.06 -10.93
N ALA A 58 -15.12 -17.91 -10.72
CA ALA A 58 -16.46 -17.69 -11.24
C ALA A 58 -17.08 -16.39 -10.72
N ALA A 59 -16.93 -16.10 -9.42
CA ALA A 59 -17.39 -14.88 -8.80
C ALA A 59 -16.70 -13.63 -9.38
N THR A 60 -15.39 -13.69 -9.63
CA THR A 60 -14.65 -12.60 -10.28
C THR A 60 -15.05 -12.44 -11.75
N VAL A 61 -15.35 -13.52 -12.49
CA VAL A 61 -15.84 -13.45 -13.88
C VAL A 61 -17.16 -12.68 -13.94
N ILE A 62 -18.14 -13.04 -13.09
CA ILE A 62 -19.43 -12.36 -13.07
C ILE A 62 -19.29 -10.88 -12.74
N ARG A 63 -18.41 -10.52 -11.79
CA ARG A 63 -18.15 -9.09 -11.49
C ARG A 63 -17.46 -8.38 -12.65
N PHE A 64 -16.44 -8.99 -13.25
CA PHE A 64 -15.68 -8.40 -14.35
C PHE A 64 -16.55 -8.17 -15.59
N VAL A 65 -17.26 -9.20 -16.07
CA VAL A 65 -18.18 -9.12 -17.23
C VAL A 65 -19.41 -8.26 -16.92
N GLY A 66 -19.78 -8.18 -15.65
CA GLY A 66 -20.85 -7.32 -15.18
C GLY A 66 -20.45 -5.87 -15.00
N SER A 67 -19.21 -5.46 -15.31
CA SER A 67 -18.79 -4.08 -15.20
C SER A 67 -19.55 -3.18 -16.17
N ARG A 68 -19.74 -1.92 -15.80
CA ARG A 68 -20.21 -0.87 -16.72
C ARG A 68 -19.09 0.10 -17.15
N GLU A 69 -17.93 0.01 -16.53
CA GLU A 69 -16.92 1.09 -16.52
C GLU A 69 -15.82 0.91 -17.54
N LEU A 70 -15.60 -0.32 -18.01
CA LEU A 70 -14.52 -0.67 -18.92
C LEU A 70 -15.03 -0.79 -20.36
N PHE A 71 -15.51 -1.98 -20.69
CA PHE A 71 -16.01 -2.40 -22.00
C PHE A 71 -17.37 -3.06 -21.82
N GLY A 72 -18.14 -3.20 -22.90
CA GLY A 72 -19.43 -3.89 -22.83
C GLY A 72 -19.28 -5.34 -22.35
N PRO A 73 -20.33 -5.93 -21.74
CA PRO A 73 -20.30 -7.30 -21.23
C PRO A 73 -19.88 -8.34 -22.29
N VAL A 74 -20.17 -8.09 -23.57
CA VAL A 74 -19.77 -8.96 -24.68
C VAL A 74 -18.24 -8.98 -24.84
N ASP A 75 -17.60 -7.83 -24.93
CA ASP A 75 -16.15 -7.73 -25.13
C ASP A 75 -15.38 -8.30 -23.93
N GLN A 76 -15.88 -8.04 -22.72
CA GLN A 76 -15.28 -8.57 -21.48
C GLN A 76 -15.40 -10.09 -21.42
N LEU A 77 -16.54 -10.66 -21.79
CA LEU A 77 -16.71 -12.10 -21.88
C LEU A 77 -15.76 -12.72 -22.91
N CYS A 78 -15.65 -12.12 -24.10
CA CYS A 78 -14.72 -12.55 -25.14
C CYS A 78 -13.27 -12.54 -24.62
N ALA A 79 -12.87 -11.51 -23.88
CA ALA A 79 -11.53 -11.41 -23.31
C ALA A 79 -11.23 -12.53 -22.30
N VAL A 80 -12.21 -12.90 -21.46
CA VAL A 80 -12.07 -14.03 -20.52
C VAL A 80 -11.99 -15.35 -21.26
N LEU A 81 -12.86 -15.60 -22.24
CA LEU A 81 -12.87 -16.84 -23.03
C LEU A 81 -11.56 -17.03 -23.82
N ALA A 82 -10.95 -15.94 -24.28
CA ALA A 82 -9.65 -15.98 -24.97
C ALA A 82 -8.52 -16.55 -24.10
N LEU A 83 -8.62 -16.50 -22.76
CA LEU A 83 -7.64 -17.11 -21.86
C LEU A 83 -7.54 -18.63 -22.05
N ALA A 84 -8.62 -19.30 -22.45
CA ALA A 84 -8.61 -20.74 -22.71
C ALA A 84 -7.84 -21.12 -23.99
N SER A 85 -7.64 -20.17 -24.90
CA SER A 85 -6.96 -20.37 -26.18
C SER A 85 -5.49 -19.91 -26.16
N GLY A 86 -5.03 -19.29 -25.07
CA GLY A 86 -3.66 -18.84 -24.91
C GLY A 86 -2.69 -20.01 -24.84
N ASP A 87 -1.56 -19.90 -25.53
CA ASP A 87 -0.48 -20.88 -25.49
C ASP A 87 0.01 -21.02 -24.04
N LYS A 88 -0.20 -22.19 -23.43
CA LYS A 88 0.29 -22.51 -22.09
C LYS A 88 1.79 -22.74 -22.20
N GLY A 89 2.53 -21.63 -22.36
CA GLY A 89 3.99 -21.64 -22.33
C GLY A 89 4.47 -22.46 -21.13
N THR A 90 5.51 -23.26 -21.32
CA THR A 90 6.02 -24.32 -20.45
C THR A 90 6.58 -23.85 -19.09
N GLY A 91 5.87 -22.96 -18.39
CA GLY A 91 6.34 -22.24 -17.21
C GLY A 91 5.33 -22.26 -16.06
N SER A 92 5.64 -23.06 -15.06
CA SER A 92 5.04 -23.16 -13.72
C SER A 92 3.80 -24.06 -13.57
N VAL A 93 4.01 -25.16 -12.85
CA VAL A 93 3.00 -26.00 -12.20
C VAL A 93 2.48 -25.25 -10.96
N HIS A 94 1.95 -24.04 -11.13
CA HIS A 94 1.38 -23.30 -10.01
C HIS A 94 -0.14 -23.57 -9.92
N PRO A 95 -0.65 -24.04 -8.77
CA PRO A 95 -2.08 -24.34 -8.58
C PRO A 95 -3.03 -23.15 -8.83
N LEU A 96 -2.51 -21.92 -8.81
CA LEU A 96 -3.28 -20.69 -9.03
C LEU A 96 -2.97 -20.02 -10.38
N SER A 97 -2.31 -20.72 -11.31
CA SER A 97 -1.93 -20.15 -12.61
C SER A 97 -3.12 -19.57 -13.40
N GLU A 98 -4.28 -20.23 -13.37
CA GLU A 98 -5.46 -19.76 -14.09
C GLU A 98 -6.06 -18.48 -13.48
N ILE A 99 -6.13 -18.39 -12.15
CA ILE A 99 -6.60 -17.17 -11.49
C ILE A 99 -5.57 -16.04 -11.60
N ASP A 100 -4.27 -16.34 -11.64
CA ASP A 100 -3.21 -15.37 -11.89
C ASP A 100 -3.28 -14.79 -13.31
N LEU A 101 -3.57 -15.64 -14.31
CA LEU A 101 -3.85 -15.18 -15.67
C LEU A 101 -5.07 -14.26 -15.71
N PHE A 102 -6.11 -14.59 -14.95
CA PHE A 102 -7.30 -13.76 -14.91
C PHE A 102 -7.06 -12.43 -14.17
N TYR A 103 -6.34 -12.42 -13.04
CA TYR A 103 -5.90 -11.18 -12.40
C TYR A 103 -5.01 -10.34 -13.30
N THR A 104 -4.15 -10.97 -14.08
CA THR A 104 -3.34 -10.30 -15.10
C THR A 104 -4.23 -9.65 -16.17
N LEU A 105 -5.28 -10.32 -16.63
CA LEU A 105 -6.26 -9.74 -17.56
C LEU A 105 -6.94 -8.49 -16.96
N ILE A 106 -7.37 -8.58 -15.71
CA ILE A 106 -8.00 -7.46 -14.99
C ILE A 106 -7.02 -6.28 -14.92
N MET A 107 -5.78 -6.51 -14.48
CA MET A 107 -4.75 -5.46 -14.41
C MET A 107 -4.36 -4.88 -15.78
N ARG A 108 -4.46 -5.67 -16.86
CA ARG A 108 -4.26 -5.20 -18.24
C ARG A 108 -5.41 -4.33 -18.75
N SER A 109 -6.63 -4.55 -18.25
CA SER A 109 -7.80 -3.76 -18.63
C SER A 109 -7.79 -2.35 -18.00
N VAL A 110 -7.00 -2.14 -16.94
CA VAL A 110 -6.83 -0.84 -16.30
C VAL A 110 -6.09 0.13 -17.26
N PRO A 111 -6.63 1.35 -17.47
CA PRO A 111 -5.95 2.37 -18.26
C PRO A 111 -4.54 2.70 -17.73
N PRO A 112 -3.51 2.81 -18.59
CA PRO A 112 -2.12 3.05 -18.15
C PRO A 112 -1.93 4.31 -17.29
N GLY A 113 -2.74 5.35 -17.51
CA GLY A 113 -2.68 6.59 -16.71
C GLY A 113 -3.21 6.45 -15.28
N ILE A 114 -4.01 5.40 -15.00
CA ILE A 114 -4.59 5.14 -13.67
C ILE A 114 -3.70 4.18 -12.87
N LEU A 115 -3.00 3.27 -13.55
CA LEU A 115 -2.20 2.21 -12.92
C LEU A 115 -1.19 2.69 -11.87
N PRO A 116 -0.44 3.82 -12.06
CA PRO A 116 0.43 4.33 -11.00
C PRO A 116 -0.31 4.69 -9.71
N ARG A 117 -1.54 5.22 -9.81
CA ARG A 117 -2.37 5.57 -8.65
C ARG A 117 -2.81 4.31 -7.91
N ILE A 118 -3.22 3.29 -8.65
CA ILE A 118 -3.57 1.97 -8.09
C ILE A 118 -2.39 1.37 -7.34
N HIS A 119 -1.19 1.32 -7.93
CA HIS A 119 -0.01 0.81 -7.22
C HIS A 119 0.27 1.58 -5.94
N ALA A 120 0.10 2.91 -5.94
CA ALA A 120 0.27 3.73 -4.75
C ALA A 120 -0.78 3.41 -3.67
N ILE A 121 -2.06 3.29 -4.06
CA ILE A 121 -3.16 2.91 -3.17
C ILE A 121 -2.90 1.54 -2.55
N LEU A 122 -2.59 0.53 -3.38
CA LEU A 122 -2.31 -0.83 -2.95
C LEU A 122 -1.14 -0.89 -1.96
N LEU A 123 -0.05 -0.16 -2.24
CA LEU A 123 1.08 -0.06 -1.32
C LEU A 123 0.64 0.50 0.04
N LEU A 124 -0.09 1.62 0.05
CA LEU A 124 -0.48 2.27 1.29
C LEU A 124 -1.49 1.46 2.11
N ILE A 125 -2.37 0.70 1.46
CA ILE A 125 -3.30 -0.22 2.15
C ILE A 125 -2.55 -1.41 2.74
N PHE A 126 -1.53 -1.91 2.03
CA PHE A 126 -0.74 -3.05 2.49
C PHE A 126 0.05 -2.74 3.77
N PHE A 127 0.48 -1.49 3.96
CA PHE A 127 1.04 -1.04 5.23
C PHE A 127 -0.06 -0.60 6.17
N PRO A 128 -0.47 -1.43 7.15
CA PRO A 128 -1.37 -0.96 8.20
C PRO A 128 -0.69 0.23 8.87
N THR A 129 -1.24 1.40 8.60
CA THR A 129 -0.80 2.61 9.27
C THR A 129 -1.22 2.50 10.72
N THR A 130 -0.53 3.24 11.58
CA THR A 130 -0.81 3.25 13.01
C THR A 130 -2.22 3.79 13.35
N ILE A 131 -2.99 4.19 12.33
CA ILE A 131 -4.35 4.73 12.37
C ILE A 131 -5.30 3.81 13.14
N ASP A 132 -5.26 2.50 12.89
CA ASP A 132 -6.13 1.51 13.55
C ASP A 132 -5.89 1.41 15.08
N PHE A 133 -4.71 1.87 15.55
CA PHE A 133 -4.33 1.79 16.96
C PHE A 133 -4.46 3.11 17.73
N TRP A 134 -4.55 4.27 17.04
CA TRP A 134 -4.38 5.57 17.71
C TRP A 134 -5.53 6.56 17.54
N ILE A 135 -6.44 6.37 16.57
CA ILE A 135 -7.65 7.19 16.49
C ILE A 135 -8.76 6.40 17.19
N PRO A 136 -9.31 6.89 18.32
CA PRO A 136 -10.47 6.25 18.93
C PRO A 136 -11.57 6.13 17.87
N VAL A 137 -12.15 4.92 17.73
CA VAL A 137 -13.21 4.60 16.75
C VAL A 137 -14.38 5.60 16.82
N GLU A 138 -14.63 6.17 18.00
CA GLU A 138 -15.66 7.17 18.27
C GLU A 138 -15.36 8.57 17.67
N ARG A 139 -14.13 8.82 17.20
CA ARG A 139 -13.68 10.08 16.56
C ARG A 139 -13.19 9.91 15.13
N SER A 140 -13.06 8.70 14.59
CA SER A 140 -12.53 8.51 13.23
C SER A 140 -13.61 8.72 12.17
N GLN A 141 -13.95 9.98 11.88
CA GLN A 141 -14.52 10.35 10.58
C GLN A 141 -13.51 10.14 9.43
N TRP A 142 -12.27 9.79 9.79
CA TRP A 142 -11.18 9.51 8.89
C TRP A 142 -11.17 8.03 8.50
N THR A 143 -11.63 7.75 7.29
CA THR A 143 -11.59 6.42 6.69
C THR A 143 -10.18 6.11 6.19
N ASN A 144 -9.82 4.82 6.08
CA ASN A 144 -8.54 4.42 5.47
C ASN A 144 -8.37 5.06 4.08
N THR A 145 -9.47 5.18 3.32
CA THR A 145 -9.54 5.86 2.02
C THR A 145 -9.11 7.32 2.06
N LEU A 146 -9.65 8.14 2.98
CA LEU A 146 -9.29 9.56 3.07
C LEU A 146 -7.81 9.75 3.35
N TRP A 147 -7.25 8.90 4.22
CA TRP A 147 -5.83 8.91 4.54
C TRP A 147 -4.97 8.52 3.35
N VAL A 148 -5.29 7.40 2.70
CA VAL A 148 -4.55 6.93 1.52
C VAL A 148 -4.60 7.99 0.43
N ALA A 149 -5.80 8.49 0.09
CA ALA A 149 -5.97 9.48 -0.97
C ALA A 149 -5.14 10.74 -0.70
N ASN A 150 -5.27 11.32 0.48
CA ASN A 150 -4.53 12.54 0.81
C ASN A 150 -3.03 12.30 0.95
N THR A 151 -2.57 11.10 1.33
CA THR A 151 -1.13 10.75 1.44
C THR A 151 -0.42 10.86 0.08
N ILE A 152 -1.14 10.52 -1.00
CA ILE A 152 -0.65 10.59 -2.40
C ILE A 152 -1.36 11.69 -3.22
N ARG A 153 -1.98 12.66 -2.54
CA ARG A 153 -2.62 13.85 -3.13
C ARG A 153 -3.63 13.54 -4.24
N LEU A 154 -4.43 12.51 -4.06
CA LEU A 154 -5.54 12.20 -4.96
C LEU A 154 -6.79 12.99 -4.55
N SER A 155 -7.47 13.55 -5.55
CA SER A 155 -8.85 14.02 -5.33
C SER A 155 -9.80 12.83 -5.15
N GLU A 156 -10.97 13.08 -4.58
CA GLU A 156 -12.04 12.08 -4.46
C GLU A 156 -12.29 11.36 -5.80
N THR A 157 -12.53 12.11 -6.88
CA THR A 157 -12.77 11.53 -8.20
C THR A 157 -11.61 10.66 -8.68
N GLN A 158 -10.36 11.05 -8.45
CA GLN A 158 -9.21 10.27 -8.89
C GLN A 158 -9.07 8.96 -8.12
N PHE A 159 -9.41 8.97 -6.84
CA PHE A 159 -9.38 7.79 -5.99
C PHE A 159 -10.52 6.83 -6.32
N LEU A 160 -11.75 7.34 -6.43
CA LEU A 160 -12.93 6.55 -6.81
C LEU A 160 -12.71 5.88 -8.16
N ASN A 161 -12.26 6.63 -9.17
CA ASN A 161 -11.94 6.06 -10.49
C ASN A 161 -10.87 4.95 -10.43
N ALA A 162 -9.90 5.04 -9.50
CA ALA A 162 -8.90 3.99 -9.32
C ALA A 162 -9.51 2.73 -8.69
N CYS A 163 -10.39 2.88 -7.70
CA CYS A 163 -11.11 1.76 -7.09
C CYS A 163 -12.08 1.10 -8.09
N ASP A 164 -12.84 1.90 -8.83
CA ASP A 164 -13.80 1.47 -9.84
C ASP A 164 -13.11 0.65 -10.94
N SER A 165 -11.91 1.05 -11.37
CA SER A 165 -11.12 0.26 -12.33
C SER A 165 -10.73 -1.15 -11.85
N LEU A 166 -10.88 -1.44 -10.54
CA LEU A 166 -10.67 -2.73 -9.91
C LEU A 166 -11.94 -3.32 -9.27
N HIS A 167 -13.14 -2.84 -9.63
CA HIS A 167 -14.43 -3.30 -9.07
C HIS A 167 -14.65 -4.83 -9.12
N SER A 168 -13.93 -5.56 -10.00
CA SER A 168 -14.05 -7.02 -10.09
C SER A 168 -13.34 -7.76 -8.95
N VAL A 169 -12.40 -7.10 -8.26
CA VAL A 169 -11.51 -7.69 -7.25
C VAL A 169 -11.54 -6.95 -5.91
N LEU A 170 -12.02 -5.71 -5.89
CA LEU A 170 -12.27 -4.96 -4.67
C LEU A 170 -13.59 -4.19 -4.74
N GLU A 171 -14.08 -3.78 -3.58
CA GLU A 171 -15.19 -2.85 -3.42
C GLU A 171 -14.82 -1.73 -2.47
N LEU A 172 -15.41 -0.56 -2.69
CA LEU A 172 -15.45 0.51 -1.71
C LEU A 172 -16.77 0.40 -0.94
N THR A 173 -16.70 0.15 0.37
CA THR A 173 -17.90 -0.01 1.20
C THR A 173 -18.64 1.32 1.38
N SER A 174 -19.85 1.28 1.95
CA SER A 174 -20.58 2.50 2.35
C SER A 174 -19.82 3.33 3.40
N SER A 175 -18.95 2.70 4.20
CA SER A 175 -18.01 3.35 5.12
C SER A 175 -16.75 3.88 4.43
N GLN A 176 -16.69 3.87 3.09
CA GLN A 176 -15.50 4.23 2.29
C GLN A 176 -14.25 3.43 2.71
N GLU A 177 -14.40 2.14 2.98
CA GLU A 177 -13.27 1.24 3.23
C GLU A 177 -13.01 0.39 1.99
N ILE A 178 -11.75 0.22 1.62
CA ILE A 178 -11.37 -0.67 0.53
C ILE A 178 -11.37 -2.09 1.05
N LYS A 179 -12.19 -2.94 0.43
CA LYS A 179 -12.30 -4.36 0.76
C LYS A 179 -12.04 -5.20 -0.47
N PHE A 180 -11.05 -6.07 -0.38
CA PHE A 180 -10.81 -7.08 -1.42
C PHE A 180 -11.83 -8.20 -1.30
N TYR A 181 -12.36 -8.66 -2.43
CA TYR A 181 -13.29 -9.79 -2.43
C TYR A 181 -12.62 -11.10 -2.00
N HIS A 182 -11.30 -11.21 -2.19
CA HIS A 182 -10.52 -12.35 -1.75
C HIS A 182 -9.04 -11.99 -1.56
N SER A 183 -8.37 -12.61 -0.59
CA SER A 183 -6.96 -12.35 -0.28
C SER A 183 -6.01 -12.71 -1.42
N SER A 184 -6.37 -13.69 -2.26
CA SER A 184 -5.51 -14.17 -3.36
C SER A 184 -5.13 -13.09 -4.37
N PHE A 185 -5.94 -12.04 -4.53
CA PHE A 185 -5.59 -10.91 -5.38
C PHE A 185 -4.43 -10.11 -4.80
N MET A 186 -4.46 -9.83 -3.49
CA MET A 186 -3.36 -9.19 -2.80
C MET A 186 -2.12 -10.10 -2.74
N ASP A 187 -2.29 -11.41 -2.60
CA ASP A 187 -1.19 -12.38 -2.69
C ASP A 187 -0.54 -12.41 -4.09
N PHE A 188 -1.34 -12.23 -5.15
CA PHE A 188 -0.85 -12.12 -6.52
C PHE A 188 -0.03 -10.84 -6.73
N LEU A 189 -0.54 -9.69 -6.28
CA LEU A 189 0.11 -8.38 -6.43
C LEU A 189 1.42 -8.26 -5.62
N GLN A 190 1.52 -8.99 -4.51
CA GLN A 190 2.71 -9.03 -3.66
C GLN A 190 3.85 -9.88 -4.23
N ASP A 191 3.57 -10.79 -5.15
CA ASP A 191 4.56 -11.73 -5.69
C ASP A 191 4.98 -11.28 -7.10
N PRO A 192 6.20 -10.72 -7.27
CA PRO A 192 6.68 -10.28 -8.57
C PRO A 192 6.78 -11.41 -9.61
N SER A 193 6.95 -12.66 -9.16
CA SER A 193 7.02 -13.82 -10.06
C SER A 193 5.65 -14.17 -10.66
N ARG A 194 4.55 -13.79 -9.99
CA ARG A 194 3.17 -14.00 -10.45
C ARG A 194 2.63 -12.80 -11.21
N SER A 195 2.85 -11.59 -10.69
CA SER A 195 2.25 -10.36 -11.23
C SER A 195 3.14 -9.56 -12.19
N GLY A 196 4.45 -9.84 -12.24
CA GLY A 196 5.40 -9.14 -13.11
C GLY A 196 5.33 -7.63 -12.94
N LYS A 197 5.06 -6.90 -14.03
CA LYS A 197 4.94 -5.42 -14.03
C LYS A 197 3.74 -4.87 -13.24
N PHE A 198 2.80 -5.73 -12.86
CA PHE A 198 1.63 -5.36 -12.05
C PHE A 198 1.88 -5.55 -10.55
N CYS A 199 3.10 -5.95 -10.17
CA CYS A 199 3.47 -6.05 -8.78
C CYS A 199 3.32 -4.69 -8.09
N MET A 200 2.70 -4.66 -6.91
CA MET A 200 2.35 -3.41 -6.25
C MET A 200 3.57 -2.55 -5.88
N TYR A 201 4.75 -3.15 -5.74
CA TYR A 201 6.00 -2.43 -5.45
C TYR A 201 6.53 -1.60 -6.63
N SER A 202 5.90 -1.66 -7.81
CA SER A 202 6.38 -0.97 -9.02
C SER A 202 6.49 0.56 -8.86
N ARG A 203 5.76 1.16 -7.92
CA ARG A 203 5.82 2.60 -7.63
C ARG A 203 6.62 2.94 -6.36
N LEU A 204 7.17 1.95 -5.66
CA LEU A 204 7.71 2.11 -4.32
C LEU A 204 8.77 3.22 -4.21
N ASP A 205 9.75 3.24 -5.11
CA ASP A 205 10.83 4.23 -5.07
C ASP A 205 10.32 5.65 -5.36
N SER A 206 9.52 5.81 -6.42
CA SER A 206 8.91 7.10 -6.73
C SER A 206 7.99 7.61 -5.62
N LEU A 207 7.26 6.71 -4.94
CA LEU A 207 6.39 7.07 -3.81
C LEU A 207 7.21 7.52 -2.60
N ARG A 208 8.30 6.80 -2.26
CA ARG A 208 9.21 7.20 -1.17
C ARG A 208 9.77 8.60 -1.41
N LEU A 209 10.22 8.88 -2.63
CA LEU A 209 10.76 10.18 -3.00
C LEU A 209 9.69 11.29 -2.96
N GLU A 210 8.47 11.02 -3.46
CA GLU A 210 7.35 11.96 -3.42
C GLU A 210 6.96 12.33 -1.98
N LEU A 211 6.88 11.33 -1.09
CA LEU A 211 6.58 11.53 0.34
C LEU A 211 7.69 12.33 1.02
N LEU A 212 8.96 12.01 0.72
CA LEU A 212 10.10 12.73 1.25
C LEU A 212 10.11 14.21 0.82
N GLN A 213 9.86 14.47 -0.47
CA GLN A 213 9.75 15.83 -0.99
C GLN A 213 8.60 16.60 -0.33
N ARG A 214 7.46 15.94 -0.11
CA ARG A 214 6.33 16.55 0.59
C ARG A 214 6.67 16.91 2.04
N LEU A 215 7.31 16.01 2.77
CA LEU A 215 7.77 16.27 4.14
C LEU A 215 8.78 17.42 4.18
N ASN A 216 9.72 17.46 3.24
CA ASN A 216 10.67 18.58 3.09
C ASN A 216 9.96 19.91 2.84
N GLY A 217 8.89 19.92 2.04
CA GLY A 217 8.06 21.12 1.82
C GLY A 217 7.41 21.61 3.12
N VAL A 218 6.88 20.70 3.93
CA VAL A 218 6.32 21.02 5.26
C VAL A 218 7.40 21.57 6.20
N HIS A 219 8.57 20.94 6.23
CA HIS A 219 9.71 21.37 7.04
C HIS A 219 10.17 22.77 6.66
N ALA A 220 10.36 23.03 5.36
CA ALA A 220 10.80 24.33 4.84
C ALA A 220 9.82 25.46 5.19
N GLY A 221 8.51 25.23 5.05
CA GLY A 221 7.48 26.21 5.41
C GLY A 221 7.39 26.50 6.90
N SER A 222 7.96 25.63 7.75
CA SER A 222 7.94 25.77 9.21
C SER A 222 9.20 26.45 9.77
N ILE A 223 10.21 26.72 8.95
CA ILE A 223 11.47 27.35 9.38
C ILE A 223 11.20 28.81 9.79
N GLY A 224 11.71 29.21 10.97
CA GLY A 224 11.70 30.61 11.41
C GLY A 224 10.35 31.12 11.94
N SER A 225 9.39 30.24 12.21
CA SER A 225 8.10 30.63 12.82
C SER A 225 7.62 29.60 13.86
N PRO A 226 8.25 29.57 15.06
CA PRO A 226 7.78 28.74 16.16
C PRO A 226 6.30 29.04 16.46
N GLY A 227 5.46 28.01 16.53
CA GLY A 227 4.03 28.16 16.85
C GLY A 227 3.09 28.45 15.68
N LYS A 228 3.57 28.55 14.43
CA LYS A 228 2.66 28.58 13.26
C LYS A 228 2.03 27.20 13.01
N PRO A 229 0.76 27.15 12.58
CA PRO A 229 0.12 25.91 12.18
C PRO A 229 0.87 25.24 11.04
N ILE A 230 1.09 23.94 11.14
CA ILE A 230 1.59 23.11 10.04
C ILE A 230 0.57 23.21 8.90
N HIS A 231 1.03 23.50 7.68
CA HIS A 231 0.18 23.48 6.50
C HIS A 231 0.50 22.24 5.64
N ILE A 232 -0.52 21.45 5.35
CA ILE A 232 -0.42 20.29 4.47
C ILE A 232 -1.49 20.42 3.41
N ASP A 233 -1.08 20.21 2.16
CA ASP A 233 -1.99 20.16 1.01
C ASP A 233 -2.92 18.95 1.14
N ILE A 234 -4.22 19.20 1.31
CA ILE A 234 -5.30 18.21 1.44
C ILE A 234 -6.16 18.30 0.17
N THR A 235 -6.20 17.22 -0.60
CA THR A 235 -6.86 17.15 -1.91
C THR A 235 -8.27 16.56 -1.83
N TRP A 236 -8.52 15.70 -0.85
CA TRP A 236 -9.85 15.21 -0.52
C TRP A 236 -10.25 15.81 0.84
N PRO A 237 -11.19 16.77 0.88
CA PRO A 237 -11.58 17.44 2.11
C PRO A 237 -11.93 16.48 3.23
N ILE A 238 -11.51 16.81 4.44
CA ILE A 238 -11.69 16.00 5.64
C ILE A 238 -12.43 16.84 6.67
N PRO A 239 -13.42 16.28 7.40
CA PRO A 239 -14.02 16.96 8.53
C PRO A 239 -12.96 17.25 9.60
N GLU A 240 -12.84 18.52 10.01
CA GLU A 240 -11.89 18.97 11.05
C GLU A 240 -10.44 18.49 10.83
N PRO A 241 -9.73 19.02 9.80
CA PRO A 241 -8.39 18.56 9.48
C PRO A 241 -7.40 18.92 10.60
N ASP A 242 -6.85 17.89 11.24
CA ASP A 242 -5.69 18.03 12.12
C ASP A 242 -4.41 17.78 11.30
N ASN A 243 -3.81 18.89 10.84
CA ASN A 243 -2.58 18.85 10.06
C ASN A 243 -1.40 18.25 10.83
N LEU A 244 -1.40 18.31 12.17
CA LEU A 244 -0.34 17.68 12.97
C LEU A 244 -0.49 16.16 12.97
N ILE A 245 -1.71 15.65 13.12
CA ILE A 245 -1.99 14.21 12.98
C ILE A 245 -1.62 13.74 11.57
N PHE A 246 -1.99 14.53 10.54
CA PHE A 246 -1.66 14.19 9.16
C PHE A 246 -0.15 14.18 8.89
N TYR A 247 0.58 15.19 9.38
CA TYR A 247 2.05 15.22 9.31
C TYR A 247 2.66 13.97 9.94
N ARG A 248 2.18 13.59 11.13
CA ARG A 248 2.64 12.41 11.86
C ARG A 248 2.44 11.14 11.02
N LEU A 249 1.27 10.97 10.41
CA LEU A 249 1.00 9.81 9.57
C LEU A 249 1.86 9.77 8.30
N LEU A 250 2.10 10.92 7.67
CA LEU A 250 3.05 11.01 6.56
C LEU A 250 4.44 10.53 6.96
N VAL A 251 4.93 10.93 8.14
CA VAL A 251 6.24 10.50 8.67
C VAL A 251 6.25 9.00 8.96
N ASP A 252 5.19 8.45 9.58
CA ASP A 252 5.06 7.01 9.85
C ASP A 252 5.09 6.19 8.55
N VAL A 253 4.27 6.56 7.57
CA VAL A 253 4.21 5.90 6.26
C VAL A 253 5.56 5.99 5.57
N PHE A 254 6.18 7.17 5.55
CA PHE A 254 7.48 7.37 4.93
C PHE A 254 8.55 6.44 5.53
N PHE A 255 8.65 6.35 6.85
CA PHE A 255 9.62 5.47 7.49
C PHE A 255 9.29 3.99 7.31
N ALA A 256 8.01 3.61 7.38
CA ALA A 256 7.57 2.23 7.11
C ALA A 256 8.02 1.77 5.72
N LEU A 257 7.83 2.61 4.71
CA LEU A 257 8.28 2.33 3.35
C LEU A 257 9.80 2.31 3.23
N CYS A 258 10.54 3.20 3.90
CA CYS A 258 12.00 3.26 3.79
C CYS A 258 12.72 2.09 4.47
N GLN A 259 12.16 1.56 5.55
CA GLN A 259 12.75 0.46 6.31
C GLN A 259 12.19 -0.92 5.94
N TRP A 260 11.41 -1.00 4.85
CA TRP A 260 10.83 -2.27 4.39
C TRP A 260 11.89 -3.25 3.93
N ASP A 261 12.00 -4.35 4.67
CA ASP A 261 12.90 -5.45 4.39
C ASP A 261 12.72 -6.02 2.98
N GLY A 262 13.83 -6.21 2.25
CA GLY A 262 13.83 -6.75 0.89
C GLY A 262 13.70 -5.69 -0.21
N HIS A 263 13.44 -4.43 0.15
CA HIS A 263 13.26 -3.33 -0.79
C HIS A 263 14.23 -2.17 -0.48
N PRO A 264 15.49 -2.24 -0.92
CA PRO A 264 16.46 -1.17 -0.68
C PRO A 264 15.99 0.15 -1.29
N LEU A 265 16.51 1.25 -0.77
CA LEU A 265 16.32 2.59 -1.33
C LEU A 265 17.21 2.75 -2.56
N ASP A 266 16.67 3.37 -3.60
CA ASP A 266 17.46 3.81 -4.73
C ASP A 266 18.44 4.93 -4.34
N PHE A 267 19.34 5.27 -5.26
CA PHE A 267 20.34 6.31 -5.05
C PHE A 267 19.67 7.66 -4.76
N LEU A 268 18.66 8.04 -5.54
CA LEU A 268 17.99 9.34 -5.45
C LEU A 268 17.25 9.51 -4.12
N THR A 269 16.53 8.49 -3.64
CA THR A 269 15.88 8.55 -2.34
C THR A 269 16.91 8.60 -1.21
N SER A 270 18.01 7.84 -1.32
CA SER A 270 19.08 7.86 -0.32
C SER A 270 19.80 9.21 -0.26
N GLU A 271 20.06 9.83 -1.42
CA GLU A 271 20.63 11.16 -1.53
C GLU A 271 19.69 12.21 -0.93
N ALA A 272 18.42 12.20 -1.32
CA ALA A 272 17.43 13.11 -0.78
C ALA A 272 17.28 12.94 0.75
N LEU A 273 17.32 11.70 1.25
CA LEU A 273 17.24 11.40 2.68
C LEU A 273 18.46 11.91 3.45
N SER A 274 19.63 12.00 2.83
CA SER A 274 20.83 12.58 3.45
C SER A 274 20.71 14.07 3.77
N ASN A 275 19.84 14.76 3.03
CA ASN A 275 19.51 16.18 3.21
C ASN A 275 18.20 16.40 3.99
N PHE A 276 17.54 15.32 4.42
CA PHE A 276 16.29 15.40 5.16
C PHE A 276 16.50 16.03 6.54
N ARG A 277 15.60 16.94 6.92
CA ARG A 277 15.64 17.66 8.20
C ARG A 277 15.05 16.82 9.33
N PHE A 278 15.77 15.77 9.74
CA PHE A 278 15.33 14.89 10.83
C PHE A 278 15.00 15.66 12.11
N ASP A 279 15.75 16.72 12.40
CA ASP A 279 15.58 17.61 13.54
C ASP A 279 14.22 18.34 13.58
N MET A 280 13.57 18.50 12.43
CA MET A 280 12.24 19.12 12.35
C MET A 280 11.13 18.19 12.85
N ILE A 281 11.34 16.87 12.87
CA ILE A 281 10.36 15.92 13.40
C ILE A 281 10.09 16.17 14.89
N PRO A 282 11.10 16.14 15.79
CA PRO A 282 10.90 16.51 17.19
C PRO A 282 10.50 17.97 17.39
N PHE A 283 11.01 18.89 16.58
CA PHE A 283 10.62 20.30 16.68
C PHE A 283 9.11 20.50 16.52
N LEU A 284 8.48 19.81 15.56
CA LEU A 284 7.04 19.89 15.30
C LEU A 284 6.19 19.09 16.29
N TRP A 285 6.80 18.36 17.24
CA TRP A 285 6.14 17.45 18.17
C TRP A 285 5.96 17.97 19.59
N HIS A 286 6.47 19.16 19.91
CA HIS A 286 6.87 19.55 21.27
C HIS A 286 5.85 19.33 22.41
N ASP A 287 4.53 19.25 22.17
CA ASP A 287 3.51 19.35 23.23
C ASP A 287 2.42 18.25 23.28
N GLN A 288 2.61 17.05 22.71
CA GLN A 288 1.54 16.04 22.73
C GLN A 288 2.00 14.65 23.20
N VAL A 289 1.22 14.05 24.11
CA VAL A 289 1.41 12.74 24.77
C VAL A 289 1.13 11.58 23.80
N PHE A 290 1.72 11.59 22.62
CA PHE A 290 1.54 10.53 21.62
C PHE A 290 2.78 9.69 21.41
N TYR A 291 2.56 8.41 21.13
CA TYR A 291 3.58 7.37 21.08
C TYR A 291 4.59 7.63 19.94
N PRO A 292 5.90 7.46 20.20
CA PRO A 292 6.93 7.77 19.22
C PRO A 292 6.88 6.86 17.97
N HIS A 293 7.18 7.43 16.80
CA HIS A 293 7.28 6.72 15.52
C HIS A 293 8.16 5.48 15.62
N LYS A 294 7.71 4.36 15.05
CA LYS A 294 8.50 3.12 14.99
C LYS A 294 9.51 3.21 13.87
N ILE A 295 10.75 3.47 14.23
CA ILE A 295 11.87 3.52 13.29
C ILE A 295 12.83 2.41 13.60
N TYR A 296 13.25 1.58 12.65
CA TYR A 296 14.22 0.51 12.90
C TYR A 296 15.57 0.88 12.27
N PRO A 297 16.52 1.51 13.01
CA PRO A 297 17.73 2.08 12.41
C PRO A 297 18.58 1.06 11.65
N LEU A 298 18.60 -0.20 12.09
CA LEU A 298 19.34 -1.26 11.40
C LEU A 298 18.68 -1.67 10.07
N SER A 299 17.34 -1.81 10.05
CA SER A 299 16.60 -2.08 8.80
C SER A 299 16.74 -0.91 7.83
N LEU A 300 16.60 0.32 8.34
CA LEU A 300 16.80 1.53 7.55
C LEU A 300 18.24 1.60 7.00
N LYS A 301 19.26 1.36 7.83
CA LYS A 301 20.68 1.33 7.40
C LYS A 301 20.94 0.27 6.32
N ARG A 302 20.30 -0.90 6.42
CA ARG A 302 20.42 -1.96 5.40
C ARG A 302 19.84 -1.52 4.06
N ASN A 303 18.72 -0.80 4.09
CA ASN A 303 18.03 -0.34 2.89
C ASN A 303 18.69 0.87 2.23
N ILE A 304 19.31 1.77 3.00
CA ILE A 304 20.01 2.95 2.45
C ILE A 304 21.14 2.51 1.50
N HIS A 305 21.26 3.21 0.37
CA HIS A 305 22.36 3.02 -0.58
C HIS A 305 23.73 3.17 0.11
N PRO A 306 24.72 2.28 -0.13
CA PRO A 306 25.98 2.21 0.61
C PRO A 306 26.66 3.56 0.86
N ASP A 307 26.73 4.43 -0.15
CA ASP A 307 27.39 5.74 -0.11
C ASP A 307 26.83 6.71 0.96
N PHE A 308 25.60 6.48 1.41
CA PHE A 308 24.89 7.34 2.36
C PHE A 308 24.70 6.70 3.73
N ARG A 309 24.96 5.40 3.90
CA ARG A 309 24.66 4.65 5.14
C ARG A 309 25.27 5.29 6.37
N ASP A 310 26.55 5.63 6.31
CA ASP A 310 27.26 6.22 7.44
C ASP A 310 27.00 7.71 7.61
N ARG A 311 26.43 8.37 6.59
CA ARG A 311 25.98 9.77 6.70
C ARG A 311 24.63 9.87 7.40
N ILE A 312 23.75 8.89 7.18
CA ILE A 312 22.37 8.91 7.66
C ILE A 312 22.20 8.12 8.96
N VAL A 313 22.82 6.95 9.11
CA VAL A 313 22.62 6.08 10.28
C VAL A 313 23.96 5.70 10.92
N GLN A 314 24.18 6.20 12.14
CA GLN A 314 25.41 5.99 12.91
C GLN A 314 25.10 5.35 14.26
N ARG A 315 25.98 4.46 14.73
CA ARG A 315 25.92 3.95 16.11
C ARG A 315 26.56 4.97 17.04
N ALA A 316 25.87 5.36 18.10
CA ALA A 316 26.43 6.32 19.05
C ALA A 316 27.54 5.66 19.90
N TYR A 317 28.72 6.28 19.93
CA TYR A 317 29.92 5.74 20.62
C TYR A 317 29.99 6.11 22.11
N ASN A 318 29.36 7.23 22.52
CA ASN A 318 29.43 7.74 23.88
C ASN A 318 28.03 8.13 24.41
N PRO A 319 27.51 7.44 25.43
CA PRO A 319 26.14 7.63 25.85
C PRO A 319 25.96 8.70 26.96
N VAL A 320 26.99 9.46 27.36
CA VAL A 320 26.94 10.51 28.43
C VAL A 320 25.86 11.59 28.23
N ALA A 321 25.23 11.69 27.06
CA ALA A 321 24.02 12.48 26.79
C ALA A 321 22.73 11.95 27.48
N TYR A 322 22.85 11.31 28.64
CA TYR A 322 21.77 10.70 29.41
C TYR A 322 20.76 11.68 30.05
N LEU A 323 20.99 13.00 29.94
CA LEU A 323 20.22 14.04 30.62
C LEU A 323 18.76 14.18 30.15
N HIS A 324 18.41 13.70 28.95
CA HIS A 324 17.08 13.86 28.35
C HIS A 324 16.38 12.53 27.99
N LYS A 325 16.79 11.40 28.58
CA LYS A 325 16.14 10.11 28.29
C LYS A 325 14.85 9.94 29.09
N PRO A 326 13.78 9.41 28.49
CA PRO A 326 12.63 8.91 29.25
C PRO A 326 13.10 7.79 30.20
N ARG A 327 12.46 7.66 31.37
CA ARG A 327 12.78 6.65 32.41
C ARG A 327 12.81 5.21 31.89
N ASP A 328 12.15 4.93 30.75
CA ASP A 328 11.97 3.59 30.18
C ASP A 328 12.94 3.22 29.05
N ALA A 329 13.89 4.07 28.69
CA ALA A 329 14.85 3.78 27.61
C ALA A 329 15.90 2.74 28.06
N LEU A 330 16.15 1.69 27.25
CA LEU A 330 17.15 0.65 27.55
C LEU A 330 18.48 0.96 26.85
N TRP A 331 19.57 0.95 27.63
CA TRP A 331 20.81 1.72 27.40
C TRP A 331 21.80 1.10 26.40
N LYS A 332 21.47 -0.04 25.76
CA LYS A 332 22.45 -0.88 25.06
C LYS A 332 22.61 -0.61 23.56
N TYR A 333 21.64 0.01 22.90
CA TYR A 333 21.66 0.22 21.45
C TYR A 333 21.07 1.60 21.12
N LEU A 334 21.94 2.57 20.83
CA LEU A 334 21.54 3.93 20.48
C LEU A 334 22.07 4.25 19.09
N HIS A 335 21.19 4.81 18.26
CA HIS A 335 21.55 5.23 16.92
C HIS A 335 21.31 6.73 16.76
N VAL A 336 22.00 7.32 15.80
CA VAL A 336 21.83 8.69 15.37
C VAL A 336 21.32 8.63 13.94
N LEU A 337 20.25 9.38 13.67
CA LEU A 337 19.72 9.56 12.34
C LEU A 337 19.98 10.98 11.85
N GLY A 338 20.35 11.09 10.58
CA GLY A 338 20.70 12.35 9.93
C GLY A 338 22.20 12.67 9.94
N CYS A 339 22.56 13.79 9.33
CA CYS A 339 23.94 14.22 9.09
C CYS A 339 24.19 15.62 9.64
N GLY A 340 25.43 15.93 10.03
CA GLY A 340 25.81 17.29 10.43
C GLY A 340 25.02 17.80 11.65
N GLU A 341 24.34 18.92 11.51
CA GLU A 341 23.48 19.50 12.55
C GLU A 341 22.03 18.97 12.51
N ASN A 342 21.63 18.29 11.42
CA ASN A 342 20.29 17.73 11.22
C ASN A 342 20.14 16.34 11.85
N ARG A 343 20.62 16.15 13.09
CA ARG A 343 20.67 14.83 13.74
C ARG A 343 19.63 14.64 14.84
N VAL A 344 19.02 13.47 14.86
CA VAL A 344 18.10 13.03 15.92
C VAL A 344 18.54 11.70 16.51
N LEU A 345 18.46 11.62 17.83
CA LEU A 345 18.74 10.39 18.56
C LEU A 345 17.61 9.38 18.42
N CYS A 346 17.95 8.11 18.20
CA CYS A 346 17.02 6.98 18.23
C CYS A 346 17.35 6.06 19.39
N TRP A 347 16.32 5.68 20.16
CA TRP A 347 16.46 4.73 21.27
C TRP A 347 15.47 3.59 21.18
N ARG A 348 15.73 2.53 21.93
CA ARG A 348 14.87 1.37 22.08
C ARG A 348 14.11 1.41 23.41
N GLY A 349 12.78 1.31 23.36
CA GLY A 349 11.91 1.25 24.53
C GLY A 349 11.76 -0.15 25.13
N LYS A 350 11.01 -0.27 26.23
CA LYS A 350 10.76 -1.54 26.97
C LYS A 350 10.13 -2.65 26.12
N LYS A 351 9.33 -2.32 25.11
CA LYS A 351 8.69 -3.30 24.20
C LYS A 351 9.56 -3.66 22.98
N TYR A 352 10.86 -3.36 23.03
CA TYR A 352 11.80 -3.55 21.92
C TYR A 352 11.57 -2.70 20.67
N ASP A 353 10.52 -1.86 20.66
CA ASP A 353 10.27 -0.86 19.65
C ASP A 353 11.31 0.27 19.73
N TRP A 354 11.65 0.80 18.57
CA TRP A 354 12.64 1.85 18.40
C TRP A 354 11.96 3.16 18.03
N HIS A 355 12.49 4.27 18.55
CA HIS A 355 11.79 5.54 18.64
C HIS A 355 12.73 6.71 18.38
N LEU A 356 12.25 7.71 17.64
CA LEU A 356 12.89 9.01 17.52
C LEU A 356 12.79 9.77 18.84
N SER A 357 13.84 10.52 19.17
CA SER A 357 13.82 11.44 20.31
C SER A 357 12.88 12.61 20.05
N PRO A 358 12.05 13.02 21.04
CA PRO A 358 11.23 14.22 20.96
C PRO A 358 12.06 15.49 21.20
N TYR A 359 13.33 15.37 21.59
CA TYR A 359 14.22 16.52 21.80
C TYR A 359 15.23 16.59 20.64
N PRO A 360 15.36 17.74 19.98
CA PRO A 360 16.42 17.94 19.01
C PRO A 360 17.78 17.80 19.71
N THR A 361 18.66 16.97 19.15
CA THR A 361 19.98 16.69 19.73
C THR A 361 21.08 17.29 18.87
N TRP A 362 21.69 18.38 19.34
CA TRP A 362 22.89 18.99 18.74
C TRP A 362 24.15 18.23 19.18
N LEU A 363 24.21 16.93 18.94
CA LEU A 363 25.38 16.12 19.30
C LEU A 363 26.53 16.43 18.35
N LYS A 364 27.55 17.15 18.84
CA LYS A 364 28.85 17.24 18.17
C LYS A 364 29.61 15.93 18.37
N PHE A 365 29.44 14.99 17.43
CA PHE A 365 30.34 13.83 17.34
C PHE A 365 31.70 14.33 16.82
N ARG A 366 32.75 14.17 17.64
CA ARG A 366 34.13 14.42 17.23
C ARG A 366 34.68 13.26 16.42
#